data_AF-A0A1M7P8C8-F1
#
_entry.id   AF-A0A1M7P8C8-F1
#
_cell.length_a   1.000
_cell.length_b   1.000
_cell.length_c   1.000
_cell.angle_alpha   90.00
_cell.angle_beta   90.00
_cell.angle_gamma   90.00
#
_symmetry.space_group_name_H-M   'P 1'
#
loop_
_entity.id
_entity.type
_entity.pdbx_description
1 polymer ?
#
loop_
_entity_poly.entity_id
_entity_poly.type
_entity_poly.pdbx_seq_one_letter_code
_entity_poly.pdbx_strand_id
1 'polypeptide(L)'
;MPLYQVRYRGDKELTINSSSILREEQIVENVLVEEGIIPRVLEDRVRGEAQGAGQSLKELIAANNLAPMAYTEDESEPITIA
;
A
#
# COMPACT_ATOMS: atom_id res chain seq x y z
N MET A 1 -3.13 8.17 18.08
CA MET A 1 -3.28 7.12 17.08
C MET A 1 -2.75 7.72 15.80
N PRO A 2 -1.66 7.18 15.22
CA PRO A 2 -1.09 7.73 13.99
C PRO A 2 -2.12 7.68 12.85
N LEU A 3 -2.25 8.82 12.17
CA LEU A 3 -3.08 8.97 10.99
C LEU A 3 -2.20 8.94 9.76
N TYR A 4 -2.54 8.08 8.80
CA TYR A 4 -1.84 7.99 7.52
C TYR A 4 -2.75 8.47 6.41
N GLN A 5 -2.38 9.55 5.74
CA GLN A 5 -3.06 10.03 4.55
C GLN A 5 -2.30 9.59 3.32
N VAL A 6 -2.90 8.69 2.55
CA VAL A 6 -2.28 7.99 1.43
C VAL A 6 -2.86 8.52 0.14
N ARG A 7 -2.03 9.09 -0.72
CA ARG A 7 -2.40 9.56 -2.06
C ARG A 7 -1.91 8.56 -3.10
N TYR A 8 -2.79 8.12 -3.99
CA TYR A 8 -2.47 7.16 -5.03
C TYR A 8 -3.28 7.44 -6.29
N ARG A 9 -2.84 6.91 -7.45
CA ARG A 9 -3.49 7.14 -8.75
C ARG A 9 -3.70 8.64 -9.08
N GLY A 10 -2.81 9.50 -8.58
CA GLY A 10 -2.79 10.95 -8.82
C GLY A 10 -3.88 11.79 -8.14
N ASP A 11 -5.07 11.25 -7.90
CA ASP A 11 -6.24 11.96 -7.36
C ASP A 11 -6.90 11.25 -6.18
N LYS A 12 -6.65 9.94 -5.99
CA LYS A 12 -7.27 9.20 -4.90
C LYS A 12 -6.54 9.42 -3.59
N GLU A 13 -7.33 9.54 -2.52
CA GLU A 13 -6.84 9.63 -1.15
C GLU A 13 -7.50 8.55 -0.29
N LEU A 14 -6.72 7.87 0.54
CA LEU A 14 -7.18 6.94 1.56
C LEU A 14 -6.64 7.39 2.91
N THR A 15 -7.51 7.46 3.90
CA THR A 15 -7.13 7.76 5.29
C THR A 15 -7.11 6.46 6.09
N ILE A 16 -5.94 6.07 6.58
CA ILE A 16 -5.76 4.89 7.41
C ILE A 16 -5.51 5.35 8.84
N ASN A 17 -6.40 4.96 9.75
CA ASN A 17 -6.21 5.17 11.18
C ASN A 17 -5.72 3.85 11.80
N SER A 18 -4.51 3.87 12.36
CA SER A 18 -3.92 2.69 12.98
C SER A 18 -3.55 2.99 14.42
N SER A 19 -3.70 1.98 15.28
CA SER A 19 -3.26 2.05 16.68
C SER A 19 -1.73 1.97 16.82
N SER A 20 -1.03 1.58 15.74
CA SER A 20 0.42 1.35 15.69
C SER A 20 1.04 1.96 14.43
N ILE A 21 2.36 2.18 14.45
CA ILE A 21 3.11 2.67 13.28
C ILE A 21 3.00 1.64 12.14
N LEU A 22 2.54 2.08 10.97
CA LEU A 22 2.44 1.25 9.78
C LEU A 22 3.71 1.34 8.94
N ARG A 23 4.11 0.21 8.36
CA ARG A 23 5.15 0.18 7.32
C ARG A 23 4.55 0.47 5.95
N GLU A 24 5.38 0.90 5.02
CA GLU A 24 5.01 1.13 3.61
C GLU A 24 4.26 -0.07 3.01
N GLU A 25 4.73 -1.29 3.29
CA GLU A 25 4.08 -2.53 2.86
C GLU A 25 2.64 -2.63 3.33
N GLN A 26 2.38 -2.31 4.60
CA GLN A 26 1.04 -2.36 5.18
C GLN A 26 0.15 -1.24 4.62
N ILE A 27 0.72 -0.07 4.35
CA ILE A 27 -0.01 1.04 3.72
C ILE A 27 -0.48 0.65 2.31
N VAL A 28 0.41 0.04 1.51
CA VAL A 28 0.08 -0.48 0.18
C VAL A 28 -0.95 -1.61 0.26
N GLU A 29 -0.80 -2.54 1.20
CA GLU A 29 -1.79 -3.60 1.43
C GLU A 29 -3.19 -3.04 1.75
N ASN A 30 -3.28 -2.00 2.58
CA ASN A 30 -4.56 -1.36 2.89
C ASN A 30 -5.20 -0.69 1.65
N VAL A 31 -4.41 0.00 0.82
CA VAL A 31 -4.92 0.58 -0.43
C VAL A 31 -5.42 -0.49 -1.40
N LEU A 32 -4.68 -1.62 -1.50
CA LEU A 32 -5.09 -2.74 -2.35
C LEU A 32 -6.42 -3.34 -1.87
N VAL A 33 -6.57 -3.56 -0.56
CA VAL A 33 -7.82 -4.06 0.04
C VAL A 33 -8.98 -3.11 -0.23
N GLU A 34 -8.78 -1.79 -0.07
CA GLU A 34 -9.82 -0.78 -0.31
C GLU A 34 -10.25 -0.73 -1.78
N GLU A 35 -9.32 -0.89 -2.72
CA GLU A 35 -9.64 -0.98 -4.15
C GLU A 35 -10.28 -2.32 -4.54
N GLY A 36 -10.46 -3.26 -3.60
CA GLY A 36 -10.94 -4.61 -3.87
C GLY A 36 -9.93 -5.44 -4.68
N ILE A 37 -8.68 -4.99 -4.75
CA ILE A 37 -7.58 -5.69 -5.39
C ILE A 37 -7.03 -6.65 -4.34
N ILE A 38 -7.46 -7.91 -4.41
CA ILE A 38 -6.75 -8.95 -3.66
C ILE A 38 -5.35 -9.01 -4.29
N PRO A 39 -4.28 -8.60 -3.57
CA PRO A 39 -2.94 -8.74 -4.09
C PRO A 39 -2.77 -10.21 -4.41
N ARG A 40 -2.35 -10.56 -5.62
CA ARG A 40 -1.95 -11.95 -5.92
C ARG A 40 -0.95 -12.46 -4.88
N VAL A 41 -0.16 -11.55 -4.30
CA VAL A 41 0.72 -11.80 -3.15
C VAL A 41 -0.01 -12.38 -1.93
N LEU A 42 -1.23 -11.95 -1.60
CA LEU A 42 -2.04 -12.55 -0.54
C LEU A 42 -2.64 -13.89 -0.97
N GLU A 43 -3.06 -14.06 -2.23
CA GLU A 43 -3.49 -15.37 -2.74
C GLU A 43 -2.34 -16.39 -2.72
N ASP A 44 -1.15 -16.02 -3.17
CA ASP A 44 0.06 -16.84 -3.17
C ASP A 44 0.52 -17.19 -1.74
N ARG A 45 0.43 -16.23 -0.81
CA ARG A 45 0.74 -16.46 0.62
C ARG A 45 -0.27 -17.40 1.29
N VAL A 46 -1.56 -17.33 0.92
CA VAL A 46 -2.62 -18.24 1.40
C VAL A 46 -2.51 -19.62 0.75
N ARG A 47 -2.04 -19.71 -0.49
CA ARG A 47 -1.91 -20.97 -1.22
C ARG A 47 -0.61 -21.73 -0.93
N GLY A 48 0.31 -21.14 -0.16
CA GLY A 48 1.60 -21.74 0.17
C GLY A 48 2.57 -21.82 -1.01
N GLU A 49 2.18 -21.27 -2.16
CA GLU A 49 3.01 -21.11 -3.34
C GLU A 49 3.74 -19.78 -3.18
N ALA A 50 4.81 -19.78 -2.37
CA ALA A 50 5.71 -18.64 -2.23
C ALA A 50 6.52 -18.39 -3.52
N GLN A 51 5.85 -18.18 -4.66
CA GLN A 51 6.42 -17.68 -5.90
C GLN A 51 6.25 -16.15 -6.04
N GLY A 52 5.65 -15.49 -5.04
CA GLY A 52 5.61 -14.03 -4.92
C GLY A 52 6.80 -13.41 -4.17
N ALA A 53 7.88 -14.16 -3.95
CA ALA A 53 9.10 -13.67 -3.32
C ALA A 53 9.89 -12.79 -4.31
N GLY A 54 9.48 -11.54 -4.50
CA GLY A 54 10.32 -10.58 -5.23
C GLY A 54 9.65 -9.34 -5.81
N GLN A 55 8.32 -9.19 -5.80
CA GLN A 55 7.74 -7.94 -6.29
C GLN A 55 7.94 -6.84 -5.26
N SER A 56 8.81 -5.89 -5.60
CA SER A 56 9.02 -4.67 -4.83
C SER A 56 7.70 -3.89 -4.73
N LEU A 57 7.51 -3.09 -3.68
CA LEU A 57 6.30 -2.25 -3.53
C LEU A 57 6.03 -1.42 -4.78
N LYS A 58 7.08 -0.89 -5.39
CA LYS A 58 7.03 -0.22 -6.70
C LYS A 58 6.36 -1.06 -7.80
N GLU A 59 6.72 -2.33 -7.91
CA GLU A 59 6.18 -3.24 -8.92
C GLU A 59 4.71 -3.55 -8.65
N LEU A 60 4.32 -3.70 -7.38
CA LEU A 60 2.91 -3.88 -6.99
C LEU A 60 2.07 -2.64 -7.29
N ILE A 61 2.59 -1.46 -6.95
CA ILE A 61 1.95 -0.17 -7.20
C ILE A 61 1.80 0.03 -8.72
N ALA A 62 2.83 -0.26 -9.51
CA ALA A 62 2.81 -0.16 -10.96
C ALA A 62 1.85 -1.18 -11.60
N ALA A 63 1.91 -2.44 -11.17
CA ALA A 63 1.06 -3.52 -11.70
C ALA A 63 -0.43 -3.26 -11.49
N ASN A 64 -0.79 -2.53 -10.42
CA ASN A 64 -2.17 -2.21 -10.06
C ASN A 64 -2.59 -0.78 -10.43
N ASN A 65 -1.79 -0.05 -11.22
CA ASN A 65 -2.04 1.35 -11.60
C ASN A 65 -2.36 2.26 -10.38
N LEU A 66 -1.60 2.07 -9.30
CA LEU A 66 -1.68 2.87 -8.08
C LEU A 66 -0.64 4.01 -8.08
N ALA A 67 0.33 3.97 -8.99
CA ALA A 67 1.35 5.01 -9.13
C ALA A 67 0.75 6.34 -9.64
N PRO A 68 1.29 7.50 -9.23
CA PRO A 68 2.25 7.67 -8.14
C PRO A 68 1.57 7.48 -6.77
N MET A 69 2.27 6.88 -5.81
CA MET A 69 1.76 6.63 -4.47
C MET A 69 2.65 7.32 -3.42
N ALA A 70 2.02 8.08 -2.53
CA ALA A 70 2.69 8.76 -1.42
C ALA A 70 1.82 8.69 -0.17
N TYR A 71 2.42 8.72 1.01
CA TYR A 71 1.69 8.77 2.26
C TYR A 71 2.25 9.82 3.20
N THR A 72 1.41 10.33 4.07
CA THR A 72 1.71 11.38 5.05
C THR A 72 1.36 10.83 6.42
N GLU A 73 2.32 10.78 7.34
CA GLU A 73 2.10 10.36 8.73
C GLU A 73 1.90 11.59 9.62
N ASP A 74 0.76 11.72 10.29
CA ASP A 74 0.50 12.74 11.32
C ASP A 74 0.88 14.18 10.88
N GLU A 75 0.48 14.58 9.67
CA GLU A 75 0.80 15.89 9.06
C GLU A 75 2.31 16.15 8.80
N SER A 76 3.14 15.11 8.81
CA SER A 76 4.55 15.17 8.42
C SER A 76 4.74 15.38 6.91
N GLU A 77 5.98 15.43 6.43
CA GLU A 77 6.24 15.51 4.99
C GLU A 77 5.73 14.26 4.24
N PRO A 78 5.20 14.41 3.01
CA PRO A 78 4.72 13.29 2.23
C PRO A 78 5.89 12.39 1.80
N ILE A 79 5.83 11.12 2.20
CA ILE A 79 6.79 10.07 1.84
C ILE A 79 6.28 9.39 0.57
N THR A 80 7.07 9.46 -0.51
CA THR A 80 6.75 8.79 -1.77
C THR A 80 7.20 7.33 -1.71
N ILE A 81 6.28 6.41 -1.98
CA ILE A 81 6.61 4.97 -2.07
C ILE A 81 7.14 4.72 -3.48
N ALA A 82 8.45 4.44 -3.59
CA ALA A 82 9.20 4.42 -4.85
C ALA A 82 9.70 3.04 -5.27
#